data_AF-A0A0C7IKW1-F1
#
_entry.id   AF-A0A0C7IKW1-F1
#
_cell.length_a   1.000
_cell.length_b   1.000
_cell.length_c   1.000
_cell.angle_alpha   90.00
_cell.angle_beta   90.00
_cell.angle_gamma   90.00
#
_symmetry.space_group_name_H-M   'P 1'
#
loop_
_entity.id
_entity.type
_entity.pdbx_description
1 polymer ?
#
loop_
_entity_poly.entity_id
_entity_poly.type
_entity_poly.pdbx_seq_one_letter_code
_entity_poly.pdbx_strand_id
1 'polypeptide(L)'
;MIKGYKGKEPKINSSVFIAESACIIGDVEIGKNSNIWYNAVIRGDENSIIIGENTNIQDGTVIHIEYNSKTEIGNNVTVGHKALIHGCKIGDNTLIGMGSIVLGGAEIGEHTLIGAGSLIPPNKKIPSGVLAMGSPAQVVRELTDEEKENLVNSALKYVETANNYK
;
A
#
# COMPACT_ATOMS: atom_id res chain seq x y z
N MET A 1 8.15 13.78 -8.50
CA MET A 1 8.11 15.01 -7.65
C MET A 1 8.11 14.64 -6.17
N ILE A 2 9.03 15.19 -5.39
CA ILE A 2 9.05 15.07 -3.92
C ILE A 2 8.93 16.47 -3.35
N LYS A 3 8.00 16.71 -2.42
CA LYS A 3 7.68 18.07 -1.95
C LYS A 3 7.21 18.11 -0.49
N GLY A 4 7.76 19.03 0.29
CA GLY A 4 7.25 19.32 1.63
C GLY A 4 5.90 20.06 1.64
N TYR A 5 5.18 19.96 2.76
CA TYR A 5 3.91 20.66 3.01
C TYR A 5 3.84 21.13 4.47
N LYS A 6 3.54 22.42 4.69
CA LYS A 6 3.44 23.04 6.03
C LYS A 6 4.61 22.68 6.98
N GLY A 7 5.84 22.62 6.46
CA GLY A 7 7.05 22.30 7.24
C GLY A 7 7.30 20.80 7.48
N LYS A 8 6.50 19.91 6.88
CA LYS A 8 6.70 18.46 6.87
C LYS A 8 7.33 18.03 5.55
N GLU A 9 8.46 17.33 5.64
CA GLU A 9 9.17 16.79 4.49
C GLU A 9 9.05 15.26 4.47
N PRO A 10 8.92 14.63 3.28
CA PRO A 10 8.97 13.18 3.16
C PRO A 10 10.28 12.60 3.71
N LYS A 11 10.17 11.57 4.55
CA LYS A 11 11.29 10.80 5.09
C LYS A 11 11.41 9.49 4.31
N ILE A 12 12.36 9.45 3.40
CA ILE A 12 12.50 8.34 2.46
C ILE A 12 13.86 7.67 2.68
N ASN A 13 13.85 6.36 2.89
CA ASN A 13 15.10 5.61 2.99
C ASN A 13 15.87 5.66 1.65
N SER A 14 17.21 5.76 1.71
CA SER A 14 18.06 5.90 0.51
C SER A 14 18.00 4.71 -0.46
N SER A 15 17.52 3.55 0.01
CA SER A 15 17.32 2.36 -0.82
C SER A 15 16.00 2.35 -1.58
N VAL A 16 15.10 3.32 -1.38
CA VAL A 16 13.79 3.34 -2.04
C VAL A 16 13.95 3.65 -3.53
N PHE A 17 13.29 2.88 -4.38
CA PHE A 17 13.11 3.27 -5.78
C PHE A 17 11.91 4.20 -5.92
N ILE A 18 12.09 5.30 -6.65
CA ILE A 18 11.01 6.25 -6.96
C ILE A 18 11.04 6.49 -8.46
N ALA A 19 10.00 6.06 -9.15
CA ALA A 19 9.82 6.37 -10.56
C ALA A 19 9.71 7.88 -10.77
N GLU A 20 10.27 8.38 -11.88
CA GLU A 20 10.38 9.82 -12.16
C GLU A 20 9.04 10.57 -12.10
N SER A 21 7.95 9.91 -12.51
CA SER A 21 6.60 10.47 -12.52
C SER A 21 5.82 10.31 -11.21
N ALA A 22 6.36 9.62 -10.20
CA ALA A 22 5.70 9.48 -8.90
C ALA A 22 5.69 10.82 -8.13
N CYS A 23 4.64 11.06 -7.36
CA CYS A 23 4.49 12.26 -6.53
C CYS A 23 4.40 11.89 -5.05
N ILE A 24 5.28 12.42 -4.21
CA ILE A 24 5.33 12.18 -2.75
C ILE A 24 5.33 13.52 -2.03
N ILE A 25 4.33 13.77 -1.19
CA ILE A 25 4.05 15.11 -0.65
C ILE A 25 3.80 15.05 0.85
N GLY A 26 4.47 15.91 1.63
CA GLY A 26 4.16 16.14 3.04
C GLY A 26 4.73 15.11 4.03
N ASP A 27 3.97 14.79 5.08
CA ASP A 27 4.35 13.88 6.17
C ASP A 27 4.22 12.41 5.73
N VAL A 28 5.19 11.97 4.92
CA VAL A 28 5.25 10.61 4.37
C VAL A 28 6.55 9.95 4.81
N GLU A 29 6.46 8.75 5.38
CA GLU A 29 7.60 7.91 5.72
C GLU A 29 7.62 6.65 4.86
N ILE A 30 8.77 6.34 4.23
CA ILE A 30 8.93 5.18 3.35
C ILE A 30 10.14 4.36 3.78
N GLY A 31 9.88 3.12 4.16
CA GLY A 31 10.85 2.14 4.64
C GLY A 31 11.81 1.62 3.59
N LYS A 32 12.83 0.91 4.05
CA LYS A 32 13.91 0.33 3.24
C LYS A 32 13.37 -0.55 2.10
N ASN A 33 14.02 -0.50 0.94
CA ASN A 33 13.75 -1.31 -0.26
C ASN A 33 12.33 -1.18 -0.86
N SER A 34 11.47 -0.36 -0.27
CA SER A 34 10.17 -0.05 -0.86
C SER A 34 10.34 0.66 -2.20
N ASN A 35 9.33 0.57 -3.05
CA ASN A 35 9.42 1.02 -4.43
C ASN A 35 8.10 1.64 -4.88
N ILE A 36 8.19 2.86 -5.43
CA ILE A 36 7.07 3.70 -5.83
C ILE A 36 7.08 3.83 -7.34
N TRP A 37 6.04 3.32 -8.00
CA TRP A 37 5.98 3.16 -9.44
C TRP A 37 5.32 4.35 -10.16
N TYR A 38 5.32 4.28 -11.49
CA TYR A 38 5.02 5.41 -12.36
C TYR A 38 3.62 5.98 -12.09
N ASN A 39 3.54 7.31 -12.02
CA ASN A 39 2.31 8.07 -11.79
C ASN A 39 1.59 7.77 -10.46
N ALA A 40 2.23 7.09 -9.51
CA ALA A 40 1.68 6.97 -8.16
C ALA A 40 1.67 8.33 -7.46
N VAL A 41 0.63 8.59 -6.65
CA VAL A 41 0.49 9.83 -5.87
C VAL A 41 0.31 9.49 -4.40
N ILE A 42 1.20 9.97 -3.55
CA ILE A 42 1.24 9.74 -2.11
C ILE A 42 1.25 11.11 -1.43
N ARG A 43 0.15 11.48 -0.78
CA ARG A 43 -0.02 12.83 -0.23
C ARG A 43 -0.38 12.78 1.26
N GLY A 44 0.58 13.07 2.13
CA GLY A 44 0.40 13.21 3.57
C GLY A 44 0.34 14.69 3.97
N ASP A 45 -0.67 15.43 3.52
CA ASP A 45 -0.75 16.88 3.77
C ASP A 45 -1.42 17.24 5.11
N GLU A 46 -2.56 16.64 5.43
CA GLU A 46 -3.31 16.92 6.67
C GLU A 46 -3.04 15.91 7.81
N ASN A 47 -2.39 14.80 7.51
CA ASN A 47 -2.07 13.68 8.40
C ASN A 47 -0.91 12.86 7.79
N SER A 48 -0.41 11.86 8.50
CA SER A 48 0.76 11.09 8.05
C SER A 48 0.42 9.85 7.21
N ILE A 49 1.36 9.48 6.35
CA ILE A 49 1.37 8.19 5.63
C ILE A 49 2.65 7.46 6.02
N ILE A 50 2.51 6.19 6.44
CA ILE A 50 3.64 5.32 6.76
C ILE A 50 3.60 4.12 5.82
N ILE A 51 4.71 3.88 5.13
CA ILE A 51 4.92 2.72 4.26
C ILE A 51 6.12 1.95 4.80
N GLY A 52 5.92 0.68 5.11
CA GLY A 52 6.95 -0.22 5.65
C GLY A 52 8.05 -0.58 4.67
N GLU A 53 8.79 -1.64 4.98
CA GLU A 53 9.91 -2.13 4.18
C GLU A 53 9.46 -3.10 3.08
N ASN A 54 10.22 -3.15 1.97
CA ASN A 54 9.98 -4.01 0.82
C ASN A 54 8.56 -3.89 0.22
N THR A 55 7.88 -2.77 0.45
CA THR A 55 6.50 -2.54 0.02
C THR A 55 6.48 -1.83 -1.32
N ASN A 56 5.65 -2.32 -2.24
CA ASN A 56 5.51 -1.76 -3.58
C ASN A 56 4.18 -1.01 -3.74
N ILE A 57 4.26 0.24 -4.20
CA ILE A 57 3.11 1.06 -4.57
C ILE A 57 3.10 1.19 -6.08
N GLN A 58 2.27 0.38 -6.73
CA GLN A 58 2.30 0.21 -8.18
C GLN A 58 1.68 1.39 -8.94
N ASP A 59 1.77 1.31 -10.27
CA ASP A 59 1.50 2.41 -11.20
C ASP A 59 0.11 3.01 -11.03
N GLY A 60 0.05 4.34 -11.00
CA GLY A 60 -1.19 5.10 -10.91
C GLY A 60 -1.96 4.94 -9.59
N THR A 61 -1.39 4.25 -8.59
CA THR A 61 -2.01 4.14 -7.27
C THR A 61 -2.03 5.49 -6.56
N VAL A 62 -3.14 5.78 -5.89
CA VAL A 62 -3.31 6.98 -5.07
C VAL A 62 -3.41 6.60 -3.61
N ILE A 63 -2.57 7.23 -2.78
CA ILE A 63 -2.58 7.09 -1.34
C ILE A 63 -2.85 8.47 -0.73
N HIS A 64 -3.96 8.57 -0.02
CA HIS A 64 -4.34 9.75 0.73
C HIS A 64 -4.75 9.35 2.15
N ILE A 65 -5.23 10.30 2.92
CA ILE A 65 -5.45 10.24 4.36
C ILE A 65 -6.87 10.67 4.67
N GLU A 66 -7.37 10.37 5.88
CA GLU A 66 -8.52 11.06 6.43
C GLU A 66 -8.09 12.09 7.47
N TYR A 67 -8.97 13.06 7.74
CA TYR A 67 -8.72 14.11 8.73
C TYR A 67 -8.34 13.53 10.11
N ASN A 68 -8.98 12.43 10.52
CA ASN A 68 -8.77 11.80 11.82
C ASN A 68 -7.98 10.48 11.77
N SER A 69 -7.54 10.02 10.59
CA SER A 69 -6.88 8.72 10.44
C SER A 69 -5.70 8.82 9.47
N LYS A 70 -4.53 8.41 9.95
CA LYS A 70 -3.35 8.18 9.12
C LYS A 70 -3.55 6.97 8.21
N THR A 71 -2.73 6.88 7.16
CA THR A 71 -2.64 5.67 6.35
C THR A 71 -1.38 4.90 6.74
N GLU A 72 -1.54 3.64 7.14
CA GLU A 72 -0.45 2.76 7.55
C GLU A 72 -0.41 1.53 6.66
N ILE A 73 0.72 1.32 5.98
CA ILE A 73 0.97 0.18 5.12
C ILE A 73 2.18 -0.55 5.65
N GLY A 74 2.00 -1.83 5.99
CA GLY A 74 3.02 -2.68 6.58
C GLY A 74 4.19 -3.03 5.66
N ASN A 75 4.95 -4.03 6.09
CA ASN A 75 6.10 -4.58 5.37
C ASN A 75 5.65 -5.63 4.35
N ASN A 76 6.44 -5.78 3.28
CA ASN A 76 6.20 -6.75 2.21
C ASN A 76 4.77 -6.65 1.61
N VAL A 77 4.21 -5.45 1.56
CA VAL A 77 2.88 -5.21 1.00
C VAL A 77 2.99 -4.95 -0.51
N THR A 78 2.07 -5.54 -1.26
CA THR A 78 1.91 -5.27 -2.69
C THR A 78 0.63 -4.47 -2.90
N VAL A 79 0.75 -3.18 -3.19
CA VAL A 79 -0.40 -2.34 -3.53
C VAL A 79 -0.53 -2.25 -5.05
N GLY A 80 -1.47 -3.02 -5.59
CA GLY A 80 -1.68 -3.23 -7.02
C GLY A 80 -1.97 -1.96 -7.80
N HIS A 81 -1.68 -1.98 -9.12
CA HIS A 81 -1.85 -0.83 -10.01
C HIS A 81 -3.22 -0.15 -9.86
N LYS A 82 -3.25 1.17 -9.89
CA LYS A 82 -4.47 2.00 -9.81
C LYS A 82 -5.35 1.71 -8.59
N ALA A 83 -4.77 1.23 -7.49
CA ALA A 83 -5.50 1.14 -6.23
C ALA A 83 -5.73 2.56 -5.65
N LEU A 84 -6.78 2.70 -4.83
CA LEU A 84 -7.04 3.88 -4.03
C LEU A 84 -6.99 3.50 -2.55
N ILE A 85 -6.02 4.01 -1.82
CA ILE A 85 -5.81 3.74 -0.39
C ILE A 85 -6.06 5.03 0.38
N HIS A 86 -6.98 5.01 1.35
CA HIS A 86 -7.46 6.24 1.99
C HIS A 86 -7.72 6.04 3.48
N GLY A 87 -6.83 6.55 4.34
CA GLY A 87 -7.02 6.63 5.80
C GLY A 87 -7.19 5.29 6.52
N CYS A 88 -6.50 4.24 6.07
CA CYS A 88 -6.68 2.86 6.53
C CYS A 88 -5.38 2.21 7.04
N LYS A 89 -5.50 1.01 7.64
CA LYS A 89 -4.36 0.19 8.06
C LYS A 89 -4.29 -1.11 7.25
N ILE A 90 -3.13 -1.40 6.69
CA ILE A 90 -2.84 -2.62 5.93
C ILE A 90 -1.69 -3.36 6.62
N GLY A 91 -1.95 -4.58 7.05
CA GLY A 91 -0.97 -5.44 7.72
C GLY A 91 0.10 -6.00 6.77
N ASP A 92 1.15 -6.54 7.36
CA ASP A 92 2.31 -7.07 6.64
C ASP A 92 1.94 -8.22 5.70
N ASN A 93 2.78 -8.46 4.69
CA ASN A 93 2.68 -9.60 3.77
C ASN A 93 1.32 -9.67 3.05
N THR A 94 0.71 -8.50 2.78
CA THR A 94 -0.63 -8.37 2.18
C THR A 94 -0.55 -7.93 0.73
N LEU A 95 -1.49 -8.40 -0.10
CA LEU A 95 -1.64 -7.92 -1.47
C LEU A 95 -3.01 -7.25 -1.65
N ILE A 96 -2.98 -5.99 -2.05
CA ILE A 96 -4.15 -5.25 -2.51
C ILE A 96 -4.23 -5.40 -4.03
N GLY A 97 -5.23 -6.11 -4.52
CA GLY A 97 -5.43 -6.32 -5.95
C GLY A 97 -5.59 -5.00 -6.70
N MET A 98 -5.09 -4.95 -7.93
CA MET A 98 -5.18 -3.77 -8.79
C MET A 98 -6.60 -3.21 -8.89
N GLY A 99 -6.74 -1.89 -8.98
CA GLY A 99 -8.02 -1.20 -9.07
C GLY A 99 -8.89 -1.27 -7.81
N SER A 100 -8.40 -1.84 -6.70
CA SER A 100 -9.17 -1.91 -5.46
C SER A 100 -9.19 -0.56 -4.74
N ILE A 101 -10.25 -0.34 -3.97
CA ILE A 101 -10.46 0.87 -3.17
C ILE A 101 -10.55 0.46 -1.70
N VAL A 102 -9.72 1.04 -0.85
CA VAL A 102 -9.71 0.82 0.60
C VAL A 102 -9.99 2.15 1.31
N LEU A 103 -11.13 2.21 2.00
CA LEU A 103 -11.65 3.44 2.59
C LEU A 103 -11.29 3.61 4.08
N GLY A 104 -11.59 4.80 4.60
CA GLY A 104 -11.19 5.25 5.93
C GLY A 104 -11.54 4.33 7.08
N GLY A 105 -10.59 4.16 7.99
CA GLY A 105 -10.73 3.32 9.17
C GLY A 105 -10.76 1.81 8.88
N ALA A 106 -10.66 1.38 7.61
CA ALA A 106 -10.55 -0.04 7.29
C ALA A 106 -9.24 -0.61 7.87
N GLU A 107 -9.33 -1.84 8.35
CA GLU A 107 -8.18 -2.61 8.86
C GLU A 107 -8.09 -3.91 8.08
N ILE A 108 -6.99 -4.12 7.38
CA ILE A 108 -6.70 -5.34 6.64
C ILE A 108 -5.62 -6.09 7.41
N GLY A 109 -5.93 -7.31 7.86
CA GLY A 109 -5.00 -8.18 8.58
C GLY A 109 -3.82 -8.60 7.71
N GLU A 110 -2.75 -9.06 8.35
CA GLU A 110 -1.57 -9.59 7.67
C GLU A 110 -1.87 -10.83 6.83
N HIS A 111 -1.00 -11.14 5.87
CA HIS A 111 -1.15 -12.30 4.99
C HIS A 111 -2.53 -12.34 4.29
N THR A 112 -3.04 -11.20 3.88
CA THR A 112 -4.36 -11.09 3.24
C THR A 112 -4.21 -10.83 1.74
N LEU A 113 -5.11 -11.43 0.96
CA LEU A 113 -5.25 -11.14 -0.47
C LEU A 113 -6.59 -10.44 -0.70
N ILE A 114 -6.55 -9.19 -1.15
CA ILE A 114 -7.72 -8.49 -1.66
C ILE A 114 -7.78 -8.69 -3.18
N GLY A 115 -8.87 -9.28 -3.68
CA GLY A 115 -9.07 -9.48 -5.11
C GLY A 115 -9.13 -8.17 -5.89
N ALA A 116 -8.73 -8.18 -7.16
CA ALA A 116 -8.77 -6.99 -8.03
C ALA A 116 -10.16 -6.35 -8.10
N GLY A 117 -10.20 -5.01 -8.18
CA GLY A 117 -11.43 -4.23 -8.29
C GLY A 117 -12.34 -4.27 -7.07
N SER A 118 -11.82 -4.68 -5.90
CA SER A 118 -12.62 -4.78 -4.68
C SER A 118 -12.82 -3.42 -4.01
N LEU A 119 -13.92 -3.25 -3.30
CA LEU A 119 -14.19 -2.09 -2.45
C LEU A 119 -14.26 -2.53 -1.00
N ILE A 120 -13.32 -2.06 -0.18
CA ILE A 120 -13.35 -2.22 1.28
C ILE A 120 -14.06 -1.00 1.88
N PRO A 121 -15.27 -1.15 2.46
CA PRO A 121 -16.00 -0.04 3.04
C PRO A 121 -15.30 0.60 4.25
N PRO A 122 -15.70 1.82 4.65
CA PRO A 122 -15.13 2.46 5.84
C PRO A 122 -15.30 1.59 7.09
N ASN A 123 -14.29 1.59 7.95
CA ASN A 123 -14.25 0.84 9.22
C ASN A 123 -14.39 -0.69 9.09
N LYS A 124 -14.37 -1.25 7.87
CA LYS A 124 -14.42 -2.69 7.67
C LYS A 124 -13.12 -3.33 8.14
N LYS A 125 -13.24 -4.36 8.95
CA LYS A 125 -12.11 -5.22 9.35
C LYS A 125 -12.10 -6.48 8.49
N ILE A 126 -11.00 -6.72 7.78
CA ILE A 126 -10.72 -7.97 7.09
C ILE A 126 -9.70 -8.75 7.94
N PRO A 127 -10.01 -9.99 8.37
CA PRO A 127 -9.10 -10.77 9.20
C PRO A 127 -7.84 -11.16 8.43
N SER A 128 -6.79 -11.54 9.15
CA SER A 128 -5.54 -12.03 8.57
C SER A 128 -5.73 -13.37 7.85
N GLY A 129 -4.89 -13.65 6.85
CA GLY A 129 -4.80 -14.98 6.25
C GLY A 129 -5.96 -15.34 5.32
N VAL A 130 -6.68 -14.37 4.76
CA VAL A 130 -7.87 -14.62 3.93
C VAL A 130 -7.78 -14.05 2.52
N LEU A 131 -8.55 -14.64 1.61
CA LEU A 131 -8.98 -14.02 0.37
C LEU A 131 -10.28 -13.26 0.62
N ALA A 132 -10.28 -11.95 0.38
CA ALA A 132 -11.49 -11.14 0.34
C ALA A 132 -11.66 -10.46 -1.02
N MET A 133 -12.88 -10.42 -1.55
CA MET A 133 -13.14 -9.75 -2.83
C MET A 133 -14.59 -9.27 -2.98
N GLY A 134 -14.81 -8.36 -3.93
CA GLY A 134 -16.12 -7.84 -4.30
C GLY A 134 -16.31 -6.36 -3.94
N SER A 135 -17.51 -5.84 -4.23
CA SER A 135 -17.89 -4.46 -3.92
C SER A 135 -19.33 -4.43 -3.36
N PRO A 136 -19.50 -4.39 -2.02
CA PRO A 136 -18.46 -4.39 -0.99
C PRO A 136 -17.78 -5.77 -0.84
N ALA A 137 -16.50 -5.78 -0.49
CA ALA A 137 -15.74 -7.02 -0.36
C ALA A 137 -16.20 -7.86 0.82
N GLN A 138 -16.24 -9.18 0.62
CA GLN A 138 -16.47 -10.18 1.66
C GLN A 138 -15.31 -11.17 1.69
N VAL A 139 -15.09 -11.77 2.85
CA VAL A 139 -14.18 -12.91 3.00
C VAL A 139 -14.78 -14.08 2.22
N VAL A 140 -13.99 -14.65 1.30
CA VAL A 140 -14.38 -15.80 0.48
C VAL A 140 -13.89 -17.09 1.12
N ARG A 141 -12.62 -17.12 1.54
CA ARG A 141 -11.98 -18.28 2.16
C ARG A 141 -10.67 -17.89 2.83
N GLU A 142 -10.13 -18.80 3.62
CA GLU A 142 -8.75 -18.73 4.10
C GLU A 142 -7.76 -18.98 2.94
N LEU A 143 -6.57 -18.39 3.07
CA LEU A 143 -5.44 -18.65 2.19
C LEU A 143 -4.70 -19.91 2.62
N THR A 144 -4.19 -20.65 1.65
CA THR A 144 -3.23 -21.72 1.89
C THR A 144 -1.87 -21.14 2.31
N ASP A 145 -1.00 -21.94 2.91
CA ASP A 145 0.34 -21.47 3.29
C ASP A 145 1.19 -21.12 2.07
N GLU A 146 1.02 -21.83 0.95
CA GLU A 146 1.65 -21.49 -0.34
C GLU A 146 1.18 -20.12 -0.85
N GLU A 147 -0.11 -19.81 -0.74
CA GLU A 147 -0.63 -18.49 -1.11
C GLU A 147 -0.03 -17.39 -0.24
N LYS A 148 0.10 -17.61 1.08
CA LYS A 148 0.72 -16.64 2.00
C LYS A 148 2.19 -16.41 1.68
N GLU A 149 2.94 -17.46 1.35
CA GLU A 149 4.34 -17.37 0.91
C GLU A 149 4.46 -16.57 -0.40
N ASN A 150 3.54 -16.82 -1.33
CA ASN A 150 3.49 -16.10 -2.60
C ASN A 150 3.23 -14.59 -2.43
N LEU A 151 2.52 -14.15 -1.39
CA LEU A 151 2.36 -12.71 -1.08
C LEU A 151 3.71 -12.06 -0.75
N VAL A 152 4.54 -12.73 0.06
CA VAL A 152 5.90 -12.26 0.40
C VAL A 152 6.79 -12.25 -0.83
N ASN A 153 6.79 -13.34 -1.60
CA ASN A 153 7.58 -13.46 -2.82
C ASN A 153 7.19 -12.41 -3.86
N SER A 154 5.91 -12.05 -3.95
CA SER A 154 5.44 -10.95 -4.81
C SER A 154 6.12 -9.63 -4.44
N ALA A 155 6.18 -9.29 -3.16
CA ALA A 155 6.84 -8.08 -2.70
C ALA A 155 8.36 -8.08 -2.96
N LEU A 156 9.03 -9.20 -2.64
CA LEU A 156 10.48 -9.35 -2.86
C LEU A 156 10.87 -9.28 -4.33
N LYS A 157 10.06 -9.84 -5.24
CA LYS A 157 10.27 -9.73 -6.69
C LYS A 157 10.19 -8.28 -7.16
N TYR A 158 9.33 -7.47 -6.55
CA TYR A 158 9.28 -6.04 -6.84
C TYR A 158 10.51 -5.29 -6.31
N VAL A 159 11.13 -5.73 -5.21
CA VAL A 159 12.43 -5.21 -4.76
C VAL A 159 13.52 -5.50 -5.80
N GLU A 160 13.61 -6.74 -6.29
CA GLU A 160 14.55 -7.12 -7.36
C GLU A 160 14.32 -6.27 -8.62
N THR A 161 13.07 -6.17 -9.06
CA THR A 161 12.69 -5.39 -10.24
C THR A 161 13.10 -3.93 -10.06
N ALA A 162 12.82 -3.33 -8.91
CA ALA A 162 13.19 -1.95 -8.60
C ALA A 162 14.71 -1.72 -8.61
N ASN A 163 15.51 -2.71 -8.21
CA ASN A 163 16.97 -2.61 -8.28
C ASN A 163 17.50 -2.65 -9.71
N ASN A 164 16.80 -3.29 -10.66
CA ASN A 164 17.18 -3.28 -12.08
C ASN A 164 16.93 -1.92 -12.77
N TYR A 165 16.18 -1.01 -12.13
CA TYR A 165 15.92 0.35 -12.62
C TYR A 165 16.83 1.42 -12.02
N LYS A 166 17.65 1.09 -11.01
CA LYS A 166 18.59 2.01 -10.37
C LYS A 166 19.95 1.97 -11.04
#